data_AF-A0A5R9FVY9-F1
#
_entry.id   AF-A0A5R9FVY9-F1
#
_cell.length_a   1.000
_cell.length_b   1.000
_cell.length_c   1.000
_cell.angle_alpha   90.00
_cell.angle_beta   90.00
_cell.angle_gamma   90.00
#
_symmetry.space_group_name_H-M   'P 1'
#
loop_
_entity.id
_entity.type
_entity.pdbx_description
1 polymer ?
#
loop_
_entity_poly.entity_id
_entity_poly.type
_entity_poly.pdbx_seq_one_letter_code
_entity_poly.pdbx_strand_id
1 'polypeptide(L)'
;MSQPISWRTSPPVSSGKKPPPHNRLQNPRRPALTTDPHRCPAPAPWHDPYEETELVMTQNTTTPQQGGVQSLEWLLSDLLGVPGVTGALLAAQDGLKLAYTRQESQFADQGFDVDTADRVASVISGMYALTNGMAVMRGGTARDLQLGVLKHKDWTLYVVSAGRGVPEGTPLGPGRRPCDIECTLGVLTSPGADEGAIGFEMRKLVKSMDRHLRTPARRPEPGLTDGQ
;
A
#
# COMPACT_ATOMS: atom_id res chain seq x y z
N MET A 1 -8.81 24.81 54.52
CA MET A 1 -10.08 25.46 54.11
C MET A 1 -10.07 25.55 52.59
N SER A 2 -10.60 24.52 51.92
CA SER A 2 -10.64 24.41 50.44
C SER A 2 -12.03 24.78 49.94
N GLN A 3 -12.09 25.72 49.00
CA GLN A 3 -13.31 26.10 48.27
C GLN A 3 -13.58 25.08 47.15
N PRO A 4 -14.83 24.59 46.96
CA PRO A 4 -15.16 23.71 45.84
C PRO A 4 -15.49 24.50 44.56
N ILE A 5 -15.01 23.98 43.43
CA ILE A 5 -15.24 24.48 42.07
C ILE A 5 -16.71 24.24 41.69
N SER A 6 -17.44 25.31 41.36
CA SER A 6 -18.84 25.24 40.91
C SER A 6 -18.94 25.11 39.38
N TRP A 7 -19.65 24.09 38.93
CA TRP A 7 -19.98 23.91 37.52
C TRP A 7 -21.25 24.69 37.21
N ARG A 8 -21.13 25.76 36.43
CA ARG A 8 -22.24 26.62 36.00
C ARG A 8 -23.04 25.88 34.92
N THR A 9 -24.27 25.51 35.23
CA THR A 9 -25.25 24.94 34.30
C THR A 9 -25.71 26.00 33.30
N SER A 10 -25.78 25.64 32.02
CA SER A 10 -26.32 26.49 30.94
C SER A 10 -27.85 26.50 30.96
N PRO A 11 -28.52 27.61 30.57
CA PRO A 11 -29.98 27.72 30.58
C PRO A 11 -30.65 26.98 29.41
N PRO A 12 -31.96 26.66 29.50
CA PRO A 12 -32.67 25.91 28.48
C PRO A 12 -32.99 26.76 27.24
N VAL A 13 -32.80 26.19 26.05
CA VAL A 13 -33.23 26.76 24.77
C VAL A 13 -34.74 26.56 24.58
N SER A 14 -35.40 27.65 24.18
CA SER A 14 -36.84 27.79 23.99
C SER A 14 -37.34 27.08 22.73
N SER A 15 -38.63 26.73 22.83
CA SER A 15 -39.52 26.11 21.86
C SER A 15 -39.61 26.80 20.48
N GLY A 16 -39.83 25.95 19.45
CA GLY A 16 -40.79 26.23 18.39
C GLY A 16 -40.23 26.58 17.01
N LYS A 17 -40.22 25.59 16.10
CA LYS A 17 -40.64 25.74 14.69
C LYS A 17 -40.86 24.36 14.05
N LYS A 18 -42.11 24.11 13.63
CA LYS A 18 -42.54 22.93 12.85
C LYS A 18 -41.85 22.94 11.48
N PRO A 19 -41.32 21.81 10.97
CA PRO A 19 -40.82 21.74 9.60
C PRO A 19 -41.99 21.74 8.58
N PRO A 20 -41.79 22.30 7.37
CA PRO A 20 -42.81 22.34 6.32
C PRO A 20 -43.04 20.94 5.69
N PRO A 21 -44.20 20.70 5.05
CA PRO A 21 -44.56 19.40 4.52
C PRO A 21 -43.67 18.97 3.35
N HIS A 22 -43.30 17.68 3.34
CA HIS A 22 -42.52 17.04 2.29
C HIS A 22 -43.21 17.17 0.92
N ASN A 23 -42.51 17.79 -0.04
CA ASN A 23 -42.94 17.84 -1.42
C ASN A 23 -42.70 16.45 -2.06
N ARG A 24 -43.79 15.75 -2.33
CA ARG A 24 -43.81 14.41 -2.93
C ARG A 24 -43.40 14.53 -4.40
N LEU A 25 -42.11 14.39 -4.68
CA LEU A 25 -41.61 14.24 -6.05
C LEU A 25 -42.28 12.99 -6.66
N GLN A 26 -43.11 13.24 -7.67
CA GLN A 26 -43.73 12.22 -8.50
C GLN A 26 -42.63 11.50 -9.28
N ASN A 27 -42.46 10.21 -8.98
CA ASN A 27 -41.53 9.32 -9.66
C ASN A 27 -42.09 8.94 -11.05
N PRO A 28 -41.38 9.19 -12.17
CA PRO A 28 -41.81 8.74 -13.48
C PRO A 28 -41.80 7.20 -13.54
N ARG A 29 -42.88 6.63 -14.07
CA ARG A 29 -43.11 5.18 -14.19
C ARG A 29 -41.96 4.49 -14.95
N ARG A 30 -41.26 3.56 -14.29
CA ARG A 30 -40.39 2.56 -14.95
C ARG A 30 -41.26 1.53 -15.70
N PRO A 31 -40.85 1.03 -16.88
CA PRO A 31 -41.49 -0.12 -17.51
C PRO A 31 -41.33 -1.36 -16.61
N ALA A 32 -42.40 -2.14 -16.46
CA ALA A 32 -42.37 -3.41 -15.75
C ALA A 32 -41.56 -4.44 -16.57
N LEU A 33 -40.39 -4.83 -16.06
CA LEU A 33 -39.71 -6.04 -16.49
C LEU A 33 -40.43 -7.21 -15.82
N THR A 34 -41.21 -7.97 -16.59
CA THR A 34 -41.77 -9.24 -16.14
C THR A 34 -40.68 -10.30 -16.18
N THR A 35 -39.98 -10.50 -15.07
CA THR A 35 -39.08 -11.65 -14.89
C THR A 35 -39.71 -12.61 -13.90
N ASP A 36 -40.05 -13.79 -14.41
CA ASP A 36 -40.55 -14.95 -13.68
C ASP A 36 -39.54 -15.40 -12.60
N PRO A 37 -39.91 -15.45 -11.31
CA PRO A 37 -38.98 -15.74 -10.21
C PRO A 37 -38.60 -17.22 -10.07
N HIS A 38 -39.07 -18.13 -10.94
CA HIS A 38 -38.79 -19.57 -10.82
C HIS A 38 -37.88 -20.17 -11.89
N ARG A 39 -37.15 -19.35 -12.67
CA ARG A 39 -36.23 -19.87 -13.70
C ARG A 39 -34.76 -19.64 -13.32
N CYS A 40 -34.11 -20.67 -12.77
CA CYS A 40 -32.64 -20.72 -12.68
C CYS A 40 -32.04 -20.85 -14.09
N PRO A 41 -31.09 -20.01 -14.51
CA PRO A 41 -30.29 -20.28 -15.70
C PRO A 41 -29.34 -21.47 -15.44
N ALA A 42 -29.21 -22.35 -16.43
CA ALA A 42 -28.29 -23.48 -16.37
C ALA A 42 -26.82 -22.99 -16.33
N PRO A 43 -25.91 -23.66 -15.59
CA PRO A 43 -24.50 -23.31 -15.60
C PRO A 43 -23.88 -23.62 -16.96
N ALA A 44 -22.99 -22.74 -17.43
CA ALA A 44 -22.17 -23.00 -18.61
C ALA A 44 -21.27 -24.23 -18.36
N PRO A 45 -21.00 -25.06 -19.38
CA PRO A 45 -20.12 -26.22 -19.24
C PRO A 45 -18.70 -25.76 -18.88
N TRP A 46 -18.14 -26.36 -17.84
CA TRP A 46 -16.77 -26.14 -17.39
C TRP A 46 -15.80 -26.70 -18.43
N HIS A 47 -14.87 -25.88 -18.91
CA HIS A 47 -13.69 -26.35 -19.66
C HIS A 47 -12.56 -26.60 -18.66
N ASP A 48 -12.01 -27.82 -18.68
CA ASP A 48 -10.85 -28.22 -17.91
C ASP A 48 -9.58 -27.63 -18.56
N PRO A 49 -8.79 -26.79 -17.87
CA PRO A 49 -7.59 -26.20 -18.45
C PRO A 49 -6.36 -27.13 -18.42
N TYR A 50 -6.49 -28.41 -18.03
CA TYR A 50 -5.36 -29.34 -17.91
C TYR A 50 -5.38 -30.52 -18.90
N GLU A 51 -5.84 -30.33 -20.15
CA GLU A 51 -5.54 -31.31 -21.19
C GLU A 51 -4.09 -31.15 -21.70
N GLU A 52 -3.27 -32.15 -21.36
CA GLU A 52 -1.90 -32.36 -21.83
C GLU A 52 -1.80 -32.30 -23.36
N THR A 53 -0.90 -31.46 -23.87
CA THR A 53 -0.30 -31.69 -25.18
C THR A 53 1.21 -31.81 -24.99
N GLU A 54 1.69 -33.05 -25.10
CA GLU A 54 3.09 -33.41 -25.04
C GLU A 54 3.83 -33.01 -26.34
N LEU A 55 4.97 -32.32 -26.15
CA LEU A 55 6.20 -32.28 -26.98
C LEU A 55 6.16 -31.75 -28.43
N VAL A 56 6.77 -30.58 -28.64
CA VAL A 56 7.97 -30.44 -29.51
C VAL A 56 8.93 -29.39 -28.93
N MET A 57 10.16 -29.83 -28.64
CA MET A 57 11.33 -29.01 -28.32
C MET A 57 11.67 -28.04 -29.47
N THR A 58 11.56 -26.73 -29.23
CA THR A 58 12.41 -25.73 -29.87
C THR A 58 13.02 -24.87 -28.77
N GLN A 59 14.35 -24.91 -28.67
CA GLN A 59 15.11 -24.14 -27.70
C GLN A 59 15.05 -22.66 -28.12
N ASN A 60 14.10 -21.93 -27.56
CA ASN A 60 14.08 -20.49 -27.68
C ASN A 60 15.00 -19.95 -26.58
N THR A 61 16.15 -19.46 -27.00
CA THR A 61 17.12 -18.74 -26.19
C THR A 61 16.40 -17.63 -25.42
N THR A 62 16.12 -17.87 -24.14
CA THR A 62 15.55 -16.87 -23.24
C THR A 62 16.60 -15.78 -23.05
N THR A 63 16.51 -14.75 -23.87
CA THR A 63 17.08 -13.45 -23.54
C THR A 63 16.29 -12.98 -22.30
N PRO A 64 16.90 -12.72 -21.14
CA PRO A 64 16.17 -12.07 -20.06
C PRO A 64 15.83 -10.67 -20.56
N GLN A 65 14.62 -10.50 -21.09
CA GLN A 65 14.07 -9.20 -21.45
C GLN A 65 13.73 -8.48 -20.15
N GLN A 66 14.76 -7.95 -19.49
CA GLN A 66 14.61 -6.96 -18.44
C GLN A 66 14.22 -5.63 -19.08
N GLY A 67 12.94 -5.50 -19.43
CA GLY A 67 12.25 -4.21 -19.37
C GLY A 67 11.98 -3.89 -17.90
N GLY A 68 13.04 -3.81 -17.11
CA GLY A 68 12.99 -3.94 -15.65
C GLY A 68 12.39 -2.71 -15.02
N VAL A 69 11.32 -2.92 -14.24
CA VAL A 69 11.02 -2.06 -13.09
C VAL A 69 12.36 -1.84 -12.38
N GLN A 70 12.82 -0.59 -12.25
CA GLN A 70 14.07 -0.33 -11.51
C GLN A 70 13.91 -0.93 -10.12
N SER A 71 14.61 -2.04 -9.85
CA SER A 71 14.52 -2.73 -8.56
C SER A 71 15.07 -1.77 -7.50
N LEU A 72 14.24 -1.34 -6.55
CA LEU A 72 14.71 -0.52 -5.41
C LEU A 72 15.28 -1.37 -4.28
N GLU A 73 15.48 -2.68 -4.49
CA GLU A 73 15.99 -3.58 -3.44
C GLU A 73 17.38 -3.16 -2.96
N TRP A 74 18.22 -2.64 -3.87
CA TRP A 74 19.54 -2.11 -3.52
C TRP A 74 19.46 -0.95 -2.53
N LEU A 75 18.42 -0.11 -2.65
CA LEU A 75 18.22 1.05 -1.78
C LEU A 75 17.89 0.59 -0.36
N LEU A 76 17.16 -0.52 -0.23
CA LEU A 76 16.78 -1.10 1.05
C LEU A 76 17.93 -1.87 1.72
N SER A 77 18.95 -2.29 0.96
CA SER A 77 19.99 -3.20 1.45
C SER A 77 20.83 -2.60 2.59
N ASP A 78 21.02 -1.29 2.61
CA ASP A 78 21.73 -0.59 3.70
C ASP A 78 21.07 -0.82 5.08
N LEU A 79 19.74 -0.99 5.13
CA LEU A 79 19.03 -1.29 6.39
C LEU A 79 19.39 -2.64 6.97
N LEU A 80 19.76 -3.63 6.14
CA LEU A 80 20.14 -4.96 6.63
C LEU A 80 21.46 -4.96 7.40
N GLY A 81 22.25 -3.90 7.27
CA GLY A 81 23.47 -3.69 8.06
C GLY A 81 23.19 -3.30 9.52
N VAL A 82 21.96 -2.93 9.87
CA VAL A 82 21.58 -2.61 11.25
C VAL A 82 21.33 -3.90 12.03
N PRO A 83 22.01 -4.13 13.16
CA PRO A 83 21.78 -5.32 13.99
C PRO A 83 20.31 -5.49 14.39
N GLY A 84 19.78 -6.68 14.16
CA GLY A 84 18.40 -7.04 14.46
C GLY A 84 17.39 -6.70 13.37
N VAL A 85 17.75 -6.02 12.28
CA VAL A 85 16.86 -5.88 11.12
C VAL A 85 16.81 -7.19 10.34
N THR A 86 15.64 -7.80 10.21
CA THR A 86 15.45 -9.08 9.51
C THR A 86 14.95 -8.89 8.08
N GLY A 87 14.28 -7.77 7.81
CA GLY A 87 13.83 -7.41 6.48
C GLY A 87 13.32 -5.98 6.40
N ALA A 88 13.25 -5.46 5.18
CA ALA A 88 12.67 -4.17 4.89
C ALA A 88 11.87 -4.24 3.59
N LEU A 89 10.82 -3.43 3.50
CA LEU A 89 9.99 -3.34 2.30
C LEU A 89 9.58 -1.90 2.03
N LEU A 90 9.48 -1.58 0.75
CA LEU A 90 8.85 -0.36 0.25
C LEU A 90 7.49 -0.76 -0.34
N ALA A 91 6.42 -0.13 0.12
CA ALA A 91 5.07 -0.38 -0.38
C ALA A 91 4.36 0.93 -0.74
N ALA A 92 3.53 0.87 -1.77
CA ALA A 92 2.56 1.92 -2.04
C ALA A 92 1.46 1.94 -0.96
N GLN A 93 0.80 3.07 -0.79
CA GLN A 93 -0.25 3.29 0.22
C GLN A 93 -1.43 2.31 0.13
N ASP A 94 -1.66 1.68 -1.02
CA ASP A 94 -2.71 0.70 -1.24
C ASP A 94 -2.28 -0.74 -0.93
N GLY A 95 -1.05 -0.94 -0.45
CA GLY A 95 -0.52 -2.24 -0.05
C GLY A 95 0.20 -2.98 -1.17
N LEU A 96 0.42 -2.35 -2.33
CA LEU A 96 1.28 -2.91 -3.36
C LEU A 96 2.75 -2.88 -2.90
N LYS A 97 3.35 -4.06 -2.75
CA LYS A 97 4.80 -4.22 -2.55
C LYS A 97 5.56 -3.73 -3.79
N LEU A 98 6.49 -2.80 -3.60
CA LEU A 98 7.30 -2.20 -4.68
C LEU A 98 8.72 -2.77 -4.71
N ALA A 99 9.31 -2.99 -3.53
CA ALA A 99 10.61 -3.63 -3.36
C ALA A 99 10.70 -4.21 -1.95
N TYR A 100 11.51 -5.24 -1.75
CA TYR A 100 11.78 -5.77 -0.43
C TYR A 100 13.19 -6.37 -0.37
N THR A 101 13.76 -6.42 0.82
CA THR A 101 15.03 -7.08 1.06
C THR A 101 14.96 -7.82 2.39
N ARG A 102 15.80 -8.84 2.55
CA ARG A 102 15.76 -9.75 3.69
C ARG A 102 17.18 -10.16 4.09
N GLN A 103 17.38 -10.39 5.38
CA GLN A 103 18.53 -11.18 5.80
C GLN A 103 18.32 -12.64 5.38
N GLU A 104 19.41 -13.31 5.00
CA GLU A 104 19.38 -14.74 4.77
C GLU A 104 19.13 -15.47 6.09
N SER A 105 18.00 -16.17 6.19
CA SER A 105 17.74 -17.08 7.31
C SER A 105 18.27 -18.47 6.96
N GLN A 106 19.01 -19.09 7.89
CA GLN A 106 19.42 -20.50 7.76
C GLN A 106 18.22 -21.47 7.76
N PHE A 107 17.06 -21.01 8.23
CA PHE A 107 15.80 -21.73 8.19
C PHE A 107 14.90 -21.13 7.11
N ALA A 108 14.63 -21.89 6.04
CA ALA A 108 13.83 -21.45 4.90
C ALA A 108 12.42 -20.97 5.30
N ASP A 109 11.85 -21.57 6.35
CA ASP A 109 10.47 -21.33 6.80
C ASP A 109 10.33 -20.19 7.84
N GLN A 110 11.44 -19.54 8.23
CA GLN A 110 11.47 -18.48 9.25
C GLN A 110 11.94 -17.14 8.67
N GLY A 111 11.79 -16.94 7.36
CA GLY A 111 12.34 -15.80 6.63
C GLY A 111 11.32 -14.73 6.24
N PHE A 112 11.82 -13.54 5.92
CA PHE A 112 11.06 -12.47 5.29
C PHE A 112 10.99 -12.71 3.77
N ASP A 113 10.18 -13.67 3.35
CA ASP A 113 10.02 -14.05 1.94
C ASP A 113 9.03 -13.15 1.17
N VAL A 114 8.81 -13.47 -0.10
CA VAL A 114 7.98 -12.68 -1.01
C VAL A 114 6.53 -12.58 -0.53
N ASP A 115 5.95 -13.67 -0.03
CA ASP A 115 4.58 -13.76 0.47
C ASP A 115 4.43 -13.01 1.78
N THR A 116 5.41 -13.13 2.67
CA THR A 116 5.47 -12.37 3.92
C THR A 116 5.56 -10.88 3.63
N ALA A 117 6.39 -10.46 2.67
CA ALA A 117 6.48 -9.06 2.29
C ALA A 117 5.14 -8.52 1.75
N ASP A 118 4.38 -9.30 0.98
CA ASP A 118 3.03 -8.91 0.53
C ASP A 118 2.03 -8.80 1.70
N ARG A 119 2.08 -9.75 2.64
CA ARG A 119 1.25 -9.68 3.86
C ARG A 119 1.59 -8.45 4.69
N VAL A 120 2.86 -8.14 4.88
CA VAL A 120 3.27 -6.94 5.63
C VAL A 120 2.88 -5.67 4.88
N ALA A 121 2.99 -5.62 3.54
CA ALA A 121 2.49 -4.49 2.76
C ALA A 121 0.98 -4.27 2.94
N SER A 122 0.19 -5.33 3.01
CA SER A 122 -1.24 -5.29 3.32
C SER A 122 -1.52 -4.79 4.75
N VAL A 123 -0.73 -5.22 5.75
CA VAL A 123 -0.85 -4.68 7.12
C VAL A 123 -0.54 -3.19 7.15
N ILE A 124 0.51 -2.76 6.45
CA ILE A 124 0.91 -1.35 6.36
C ILE A 124 -0.17 -0.49 5.71
N SER A 125 -0.85 -0.97 4.66
CA SER A 125 -1.95 -0.22 4.04
C SER A 125 -3.15 -0.05 4.98
N GLY A 126 -3.43 -1.06 5.81
CA GLY A 126 -4.40 -0.94 6.90
C GLY A 126 -4.01 0.13 7.93
N MET A 127 -2.75 0.15 8.36
CA MET A 127 -2.22 1.19 9.27
C MET A 127 -2.29 2.58 8.65
N TYR A 128 -1.96 2.69 7.36
CA TYR A 128 -2.04 3.94 6.61
C TYR A 128 -3.48 4.45 6.56
N ALA A 129 -4.47 3.58 6.29
CA ALA A 129 -5.89 3.93 6.29
C ALA A 129 -6.38 4.41 7.67
N LEU A 130 -6.00 3.72 8.76
CA LEU A 130 -6.30 4.14 10.13
C LEU A 130 -5.71 5.53 10.44
N THR A 131 -4.45 5.73 10.07
CA THR A 131 -3.76 7.01 10.24
C THR A 131 -4.44 8.10 9.44
N ASN A 132 -4.87 7.81 8.21
CA ASN A 132 -5.52 8.79 7.35
C ASN A 132 -6.87 9.22 7.93
N GLY A 133 -7.65 8.27 8.47
CA GLY A 133 -8.89 8.58 9.18
C GLY A 133 -8.68 9.55 10.35
N MET A 134 -7.62 9.37 11.14
CA MET A 134 -7.28 10.28 12.22
C MET A 134 -6.74 11.63 11.73
N ALA A 135 -5.88 11.61 10.71
CA ALA A 135 -5.24 12.81 10.18
C ALA A 135 -6.26 13.79 9.58
N VAL A 136 -7.27 13.27 8.85
CA VAL A 136 -8.34 14.08 8.27
C VAL A 136 -9.13 14.83 9.35
N MET A 137 -9.32 14.26 10.54
CA MET A 137 -9.97 14.95 11.67
C MET A 137 -9.19 16.18 12.17
N ARG A 138 -7.90 16.26 11.83
CA ARG A 138 -7.00 17.37 12.16
C ARG A 138 -6.61 18.20 10.94
N GLY A 139 -7.23 17.96 9.78
CA GLY A 139 -6.92 18.67 8.53
C GLY A 139 -5.61 18.23 7.86
N GLY A 140 -5.05 17.09 8.26
CA GLY A 140 -3.83 16.51 7.68
C GLY A 140 -4.12 15.27 6.83
N THR A 141 -3.06 14.54 6.48
CA THR A 141 -3.13 13.27 5.74
C THR A 141 -2.25 12.20 6.38
N ALA A 142 -2.40 10.92 6.01
CA ALA A 142 -1.49 9.89 6.48
C ALA A 142 -0.02 10.07 6.03
N ARG A 143 0.26 10.98 5.08
CA ARG A 143 1.62 11.42 4.74
C ARG A 143 2.38 12.00 5.91
N ASP A 144 1.65 12.62 6.83
CA ASP A 144 2.22 13.28 8.00
C ASP A 144 2.61 12.26 9.08
N LEU A 145 2.42 10.96 8.81
CA LEU A 145 2.89 9.86 9.66
C LEU A 145 4.41 9.93 9.80
N GLN A 146 4.85 10.25 11.00
CA GLN A 146 6.27 10.27 11.34
C GLN A 146 6.80 8.87 11.66
N LEU A 147 6.04 8.07 12.43
CA LEU A 147 6.41 6.72 12.82
C LEU A 147 5.19 5.94 13.32
N GLY A 148 5.00 4.73 12.79
CA GLY A 148 4.15 3.68 13.36
C GLY A 148 5.01 2.52 13.83
N VAL A 149 4.69 1.94 14.99
CA VAL A 149 5.41 0.79 15.55
C VAL A 149 4.43 -0.26 16.02
N LEU A 150 4.57 -1.49 15.53
CA LEU A 150 3.86 -2.67 16.03
C LEU A 150 4.87 -3.58 16.71
N LYS A 151 4.74 -3.75 18.02
CA LYS A 151 5.57 -4.65 18.82
C LYS A 151 4.84 -5.95 19.08
N HIS A 152 5.50 -7.05 18.75
CA HIS A 152 5.14 -8.41 19.14
C HIS A 152 6.29 -9.00 19.95
N LYS A 153 6.03 -10.09 20.70
CA LYS A 153 7.07 -10.76 21.49
C LYS A 153 8.25 -11.26 20.65
N ASP A 154 7.99 -11.57 19.38
CA ASP A 154 8.95 -12.21 18.47
C ASP A 154 9.43 -11.28 17.33
N TRP A 155 8.84 -10.09 17.18
CA TRP A 155 9.21 -9.15 16.12
C TRP A 155 8.72 -7.73 16.41
N THR A 156 9.36 -6.74 15.80
CA THR A 156 8.85 -5.37 15.75
C THR A 156 8.83 -4.86 14.31
N LEU A 157 7.69 -4.30 13.89
CA LEU A 157 7.51 -3.63 12.61
C LEU A 157 7.50 -2.12 12.80
N TYR A 158 8.44 -1.44 12.15
CA TYR A 158 8.48 0.03 12.05
C TYR A 158 7.94 0.46 10.69
N VAL A 159 7.12 1.50 10.67
CA VAL A 159 6.49 2.03 9.46
C VAL A 159 6.67 3.54 9.43
N VAL A 160 7.19 4.07 8.33
CA VAL A 160 7.31 5.52 8.12
C VAL A 160 6.85 5.89 6.72
N SER A 161 6.44 7.16 6.53
CA SER A 161 6.23 7.68 5.19
C SER A 161 7.57 7.72 4.43
N ALA A 162 7.57 7.21 3.20
CA ALA A 162 8.73 7.19 2.30
C ALA A 162 8.62 8.22 1.17
N GLY A 163 7.63 9.13 1.24
CA GLY A 163 7.40 10.15 0.23
C GLY A 163 6.43 9.71 -0.86
N ARG A 164 6.61 10.25 -2.07
CA ARG A 164 5.75 10.02 -3.23
C ARG A 164 6.55 9.60 -4.45
N GLY A 165 5.91 8.83 -5.31
CA GLY A 165 6.52 8.25 -6.49
C GLY A 165 6.60 6.74 -6.37
N VAL A 166 6.23 6.05 -7.45
CA VAL A 166 6.55 4.63 -7.66
C VAL A 166 7.42 4.50 -8.91
N PRO A 167 8.18 3.40 -9.05
CA PRO A 167 8.95 3.14 -10.26
C PRO A 167 8.13 3.28 -11.55
N GLU A 168 8.81 3.67 -12.62
CA GLU A 168 8.20 3.58 -13.95
C GLU A 168 7.89 2.12 -14.29
N GLY A 169 6.76 1.91 -14.97
CA GLY A 169 6.27 0.58 -15.31
C GLY A 169 5.49 -0.13 -14.19
N THR A 170 5.37 0.44 -12.98
CA THR A 170 4.44 -0.08 -11.97
C THR A 170 3.01 -0.07 -12.53
N PRO A 171 2.29 -1.21 -12.53
CA PRO A 171 0.90 -1.26 -12.99
C PRO A 171 0.01 -0.41 -12.09
N LEU A 172 -0.52 0.69 -12.63
CA LEU A 172 -1.42 1.59 -11.92
C LEU A 172 -2.79 1.58 -12.58
N GLY A 173 -3.84 1.72 -11.77
CA GLY A 173 -5.20 1.90 -12.28
C GLY A 173 -5.35 3.19 -13.12
N PRO A 174 -6.39 3.26 -13.98
CA PRO A 174 -6.61 4.40 -14.85
C PRO A 174 -6.73 5.71 -14.05
N GLY A 175 -6.13 6.78 -14.55
CA GLY A 175 -6.17 8.10 -13.92
C GLY A 175 -5.19 8.31 -12.76
N ARG A 176 -4.43 7.28 -12.34
CA ARG A 176 -3.34 7.46 -11.38
C ARG A 176 -2.02 7.81 -12.09
N ARG A 177 -1.31 8.79 -11.55
CA ARG A 177 0.06 9.10 -11.99
C ARG A 177 1.06 8.50 -11.00
N PRO A 178 2.18 7.91 -11.46
CA PRO A 178 3.21 7.35 -10.58
C PRO A 178 3.70 8.31 -9.50
N CYS A 179 3.87 9.60 -9.84
CA CYS A 179 4.32 10.64 -8.92
C CYS A 179 3.31 11.03 -7.82
N ASP A 180 2.04 10.65 -7.95
CA ASP A 180 1.00 10.98 -6.97
C ASP A 180 0.81 9.87 -5.93
N ILE A 181 1.41 8.70 -6.14
CA ILE A 181 1.30 7.55 -5.25
C ILE A 181 2.21 7.76 -4.05
N GLU A 182 1.64 7.65 -2.86
CA GLU A 182 2.40 7.70 -1.63
C GLU A 182 2.99 6.34 -1.31
N CYS A 183 4.19 6.38 -0.75
CA CYS A 183 4.93 5.19 -0.37
C CYS A 183 5.20 5.19 1.13
N THR A 184 5.38 3.99 1.64
CA THR A 184 5.70 3.69 3.03
C THR A 184 6.88 2.73 3.08
N LEU A 185 7.78 2.98 4.01
CA LEU A 185 8.90 2.11 4.33
C LEU A 185 8.53 1.30 5.56
N GLY A 186 8.50 -0.03 5.42
CA GLY A 186 8.36 -0.98 6.51
C GLY A 186 9.72 -1.62 6.84
N VAL A 187 10.05 -1.73 8.12
CA VAL A 187 11.25 -2.43 8.61
C VAL A 187 10.84 -3.44 9.66
N LEU A 188 11.12 -4.72 9.40
CA LEU A 188 10.89 -5.81 10.32
C LEU A 188 12.18 -6.13 11.07
N THR A 189 12.07 -6.33 12.37
CA THR A 189 13.21 -6.54 13.26
C THR A 189 12.94 -7.63 14.27
N SER A 190 14.00 -8.27 14.75
CA SER A 190 13.95 -9.14 15.92
C SER A 190 13.69 -8.32 17.20
N PRO A 191 13.18 -8.95 18.27
CA PRO A 191 13.01 -8.29 19.56
C PRO A 191 14.35 -7.78 20.08
N GLY A 192 14.35 -6.61 20.71
CA GLY A 192 15.55 -6.03 21.33
C GLY A 192 16.53 -5.36 20.38
N ALA A 193 16.19 -5.20 19.09
CA ALA A 193 16.97 -4.38 18.17
C ALA A 193 17.00 -2.90 18.63
N ASP A 194 18.11 -2.21 18.38
CA ASP A 194 18.30 -0.82 18.80
C ASP A 194 17.39 0.13 17.99
N GLU A 195 16.34 0.62 18.65
CA GLU A 195 15.34 1.51 18.04
C GLU A 195 15.95 2.83 17.53
N GLY A 196 16.99 3.32 18.20
CA GLY A 196 17.70 4.53 17.81
C GLY A 196 18.50 4.35 16.53
N ALA A 197 19.22 3.24 16.41
CA ALA A 197 19.96 2.87 15.20
C ALA A 197 19.02 2.62 14.02
N ILE A 198 17.92 1.88 14.24
CA ILE A 198 16.88 1.64 13.23
C ILE A 198 16.30 2.97 12.75
N GLY A 199 15.86 3.82 13.66
CA GLY A 199 15.28 5.12 13.31
C GLY A 199 16.26 6.04 12.58
N PHE A 200 17.57 5.96 12.90
CA PHE A 200 18.61 6.70 12.20
C PHE A 200 18.74 6.25 10.74
N GLU A 201 18.91 4.95 10.50
CA GLU A 201 19.05 4.43 9.14
C GLU A 201 17.76 4.59 8.32
N MET A 202 16.58 4.40 8.92
CA MET A 202 15.30 4.69 8.25
C MET A 202 15.21 6.14 7.76
N ARG A 203 15.58 7.12 8.59
CA ARG A 203 15.56 8.54 8.18
C ARG A 203 16.56 8.84 7.07
N LYS A 204 17.75 8.23 7.12
CA LYS A 204 18.77 8.36 6.07
C LYS A 204 18.26 7.78 4.75
N LEU A 205 17.62 6.63 4.81
CA LEU A 205 17.04 5.96 3.66
C LEU A 205 15.89 6.75 3.02
N VAL A 206 14.93 7.24 3.82
CA VAL A 206 13.82 8.07 3.32
C VAL A 206 14.32 9.33 2.60
N LYS A 207 15.39 9.96 3.12
CA LYS A 207 16.04 11.10 2.44
C LYS A 207 16.65 10.72 1.09
N SER A 208 17.19 9.50 0.97
CA SER A 208 17.72 8.97 -0.29
C SER A 208 16.57 8.67 -1.28
N MET A 209 15.49 8.06 -0.81
CA MET A 209 14.29 7.74 -1.61
C MET A 209 13.67 8.96 -2.28
N ASP A 210 13.67 10.13 -1.63
CA ASP A 210 13.14 11.37 -2.23
C ASP A 210 13.84 11.73 -3.56
N ARG A 211 15.12 11.38 -3.72
CA ARG A 211 15.88 11.58 -4.97
C ARG A 211 15.51 10.54 -6.04
N HIS A 212 15.29 9.30 -5.64
CA HIS A 212 15.09 8.18 -6.55
C HIS A 212 13.64 8.00 -7.00
N LEU A 213 12.66 8.30 -6.12
CA LEU A 213 11.23 8.19 -6.43
C LEU A 213 10.68 9.40 -7.21
N ARG A 214 11.34 10.56 -7.14
CA ARG A 214 10.94 11.78 -7.87
C ARG A 214 11.57 11.93 -9.24
N THR A 215 12.62 11.19 -9.54
CA THR A 215 13.31 11.30 -10.83
C THR A 215 12.54 10.47 -11.86
N PRO A 216 11.91 11.07 -12.89
CA PRO A 216 11.39 10.28 -14.01
C PRO A 216 12.57 9.51 -14.62
N ALA A 217 12.40 8.20 -14.79
CA ALA A 217 13.42 7.39 -15.41
C ALA A 217 13.64 7.96 -16.81
N ARG A 218 14.91 8.17 -17.18
CA ARG A 218 15.24 8.67 -18.50
C ARG A 218 14.72 7.64 -19.52
N ARG A 219 13.68 8.02 -20.26
CA ARG A 219 13.21 7.24 -21.41
C ARG A 219 14.40 7.08 -22.36
N PRO A 220 14.80 5.86 -22.74
CA PRO A 220 15.69 5.69 -23.88
C PRO A 220 14.96 6.32 -25.07
N GLU A 221 15.56 7.32 -25.70
CA GLU A 221 15.00 7.88 -26.92
C GLU A 221 14.75 6.71 -27.90
N PRO A 222 13.54 6.57 -28.45
CA PRO A 222 13.33 5.64 -29.55
C PRO A 222 14.33 6.03 -30.63
N GLY A 223 15.30 5.17 -30.86
CA GLY A 223 16.31 5.37 -31.89
C GLY A 223 15.59 5.70 -33.19
N LEU A 224 15.86 6.88 -33.72
CA LEU A 224 15.51 7.30 -35.06
C LEU A 224 16.03 6.20 -36.00
N THR A 225 15.14 5.34 -36.48
CA THR A 225 15.43 4.45 -37.60
C THR A 225 15.53 5.32 -38.85
N ASP A 226 16.73 5.85 -39.07
CA ASP A 226 17.14 6.34 -40.38
C ASP A 226 17.35 5.14 -41.32
N GLY A 227 16.75 5.23 -42.50
CA GLY A 227 16.98 4.36 -43.66
C GLY A 227 15.79 3.42 -43.95
N GLN A 228 15.34 3.25 -45.18
CA GLN A 228 15.77 3.76 -46.48
C GLN A 228 14.69 3.36 -47.50
#